data_AF-A0A7X6R2P7-F1
#
_entry.id   AF-A0A7X6R2P7-F1
#
_cell.length_a   1.000
_cell.length_b   1.000
_cell.length_c   1.000
_cell.angle_alpha   90.00
_cell.angle_beta   90.00
_cell.angle_gamma   90.00
#
_symmetry.space_group_name_H-M   'P 1'
#
loop_
_entity.id
_entity.type
_entity.pdbx_description
1 polymer ?
#
loop_
_entity_poly.entity_id
_entity_poly.type
_entity_poly.pdbx_seq_one_letter_code
_entity_poly.pdbx_strand_id
1 'polypeptide(L)'
;MVNFSADLNQLVKAAKAWDQASDALTVAATEAQSIHFSHQDVAWGLFRETWDAQMAAARYMYDRLVEGRDETDSIARVLDHVAKVYQEQDQNFANVLIELEADY
;
A
#
# COMPACT_ATOMS: atom_id res chain seq x y z
N MET A 1 -19.23 11.53 22.48
CA MET A 1 -19.25 12.21 21.17
C MET A 1 -18.03 11.75 20.41
N VAL A 2 -18.22 11.24 19.20
CA VAL A 2 -17.16 10.85 18.27
C VAL A 2 -16.39 12.12 17.88
N ASN A 3 -15.08 12.15 18.06
CA ASN A 3 -14.28 13.31 17.62
C ASN A 3 -13.95 13.10 16.14
N PHE A 4 -14.85 13.58 15.29
CA PHE A 4 -14.82 13.37 13.85
C PHE A 4 -13.47 13.75 13.21
N SER A 5 -12.83 14.85 13.66
CA SER A 5 -11.51 15.25 13.16
C SER A 5 -10.38 14.32 13.63
N ALA A 6 -10.49 13.75 14.83
CA ALA A 6 -9.52 12.79 15.33
C ALA A 6 -9.60 11.48 14.54
N ASP A 7 -10.80 10.99 14.23
CA ASP A 7 -10.99 9.76 13.47
C ASP A 7 -10.53 9.91 12.02
N LEU A 8 -10.82 11.05 11.39
CA LEU A 8 -10.37 11.37 10.02
C LEU A 8 -8.84 11.46 9.95
N ASN A 9 -8.20 12.07 10.96
CA ASN A 9 -6.75 12.06 11.10
C ASN A 9 -6.17 10.64 11.25
N GLN A 10 -6.87 9.73 11.93
CA GLN A 10 -6.43 8.33 12.02
C GLN A 10 -6.55 7.60 10.69
N LEU A 11 -7.62 7.84 9.92
CA LEU A 11 -7.76 7.28 8.57
C LEU A 11 -6.64 7.72 7.64
N VAL A 12 -6.31 9.02 7.63
CA VAL A 12 -5.19 9.55 6.84
C VAL A 12 -3.84 8.97 7.28
N LYS A 13 -3.61 8.83 8.60
CA LYS A 13 -2.39 8.19 9.12
C LYS A 13 -2.29 6.74 8.71
N ALA A 14 -3.37 5.98 8.81
CA ALA A 14 -3.42 4.59 8.39
C ALA A 14 -3.21 4.45 6.88
N ALA A 15 -3.83 5.31 6.07
CA ALA A 15 -3.63 5.35 4.62
C ALA A 15 -2.14 5.48 4.27
N LYS A 16 -1.46 6.44 4.90
CA LYS A 16 -0.02 6.66 4.70
C LYS A 16 0.84 5.48 5.16
N ALA A 17 0.48 4.83 6.26
CA ALA A 17 1.22 3.65 6.74
C ALA A 17 1.10 2.47 5.76
N TRP A 18 -0.08 2.27 5.18
CA TRP A 18 -0.28 1.26 4.13
C TRP A 18 0.47 1.65 2.86
N ASP A 19 0.42 2.91 2.42
CA ASP A 19 1.21 3.38 1.26
C ASP A 19 2.72 3.09 1.43
N GLN A 20 3.29 3.39 2.60
CA GLN A 20 4.68 3.08 2.92
C GLN A 20 4.99 1.58 2.93
N ALA A 21 4.04 0.75 3.37
CA ALA A 21 4.19 -0.70 3.30
C ALA A 21 4.17 -1.21 1.85
N SER A 22 3.36 -0.61 0.97
CA SER A 22 3.37 -0.89 -0.48
C SER A 22 4.73 -0.58 -1.09
N ASP A 23 5.32 0.57 -0.76
CA ASP A 23 6.67 0.93 -1.22
C ASP A 23 7.73 -0.08 -0.75
N ALA A 24 7.69 -0.48 0.52
CA ALA A 24 8.62 -1.46 1.06
C ALA A 24 8.50 -2.83 0.38
N LEU A 25 7.26 -3.28 0.10
CA LEU A 25 7.00 -4.51 -0.64
C LEU A 25 7.49 -4.43 -2.09
N THR A 26 7.40 -3.25 -2.71
CA THR A 26 7.95 -2.99 -4.05
C THR A 26 9.46 -3.15 -4.10
N VAL A 27 10.17 -2.59 -3.11
CA VAL A 27 11.62 -2.74 -2.99
C VAL A 27 12.00 -4.20 -2.79
N ALA A 28 11.34 -4.89 -1.85
CA ALA A 28 11.59 -6.31 -1.59
C ALA A 28 11.31 -7.20 -2.82
N ALA A 29 10.25 -6.92 -3.57
CA ALA A 29 9.96 -7.64 -4.82
C ALA A 29 11.09 -7.44 -5.84
N THR A 30 11.58 -6.21 -5.99
CA THR A 30 12.69 -5.90 -6.90
C THR A 30 13.96 -6.67 -6.52
N GLU A 31 14.25 -6.79 -5.22
CA GLU A 31 15.38 -7.59 -4.73
C GLU A 31 15.18 -9.09 -5.00
N ALA A 32 14.01 -9.65 -4.74
CA ALA A 32 13.69 -11.04 -5.06
C ALA A 32 13.84 -11.33 -6.56
N GLN A 33 13.40 -10.40 -7.41
CA GLN A 33 13.58 -10.48 -8.85
C GLN A 33 15.07 -10.43 -9.25
N SER A 34 15.89 -9.63 -8.56
CA SER A 34 17.33 -9.57 -8.80
C SER A 34 18.02 -10.92 -8.51
N ILE A 35 17.57 -11.65 -7.49
CA ILE A 35 18.08 -13.00 -7.17
C ILE A 35 17.78 -13.96 -8.33
N HIS A 36 16.57 -13.90 -8.89
CA HIS A 36 16.17 -14.72 -10.04
C HIS A 36 17.03 -14.46 -11.30
N PHE A 37 17.48 -13.22 -11.48
CA PHE A 37 18.38 -12.84 -12.59
C PHE A 37 19.86 -12.97 -12.25
N SER A 38 20.21 -13.17 -10.98
CA SER A 38 21.60 -13.30 -10.56
C SER A 38 22.21 -14.61 -11.07
N HIS A 39 23.51 -14.61 -11.38
CA HIS A 39 24.29 -15.82 -11.64
C HIS A 39 23.76 -16.75 -12.76
N GLN A 40 23.01 -16.20 -13.72
CA GLN A 40 22.52 -16.93 -14.91
C GLN A 40 23.65 -17.40 -15.83
N ASP A 41 24.82 -16.78 -15.73
CA ASP A 41 26.04 -17.07 -16.47
C ASP A 41 26.91 -18.17 -15.82
N VAL A 42 26.57 -18.63 -14.61
CA VAL A 42 27.32 -19.65 -13.89
C VAL A 42 26.92 -21.05 -14.35
N ALA A 43 27.91 -21.88 -14.69
CA ALA A 43 27.70 -23.30 -14.97
C ALA A 43 27.51 -24.09 -13.67
N TRP A 44 26.27 -24.22 -13.21
CA TRP A 44 25.93 -24.81 -11.90
C TRP A 44 26.22 -26.30 -11.75
N GLY A 45 26.51 -27.03 -12.83
CA GLY A 45 27.00 -28.42 -12.78
C GLY A 45 26.22 -29.31 -11.81
N LEU A 46 26.90 -29.81 -10.78
CA LEU A 46 26.35 -30.67 -9.71
C LEU A 46 25.31 -29.99 -8.81
N PHE A 47 25.23 -28.66 -8.82
CA PHE A 47 24.32 -27.85 -7.99
C PHE A 47 23.09 -27.34 -8.76
N ARG A 48 22.86 -27.82 -9.99
CA ARG A 48 21.77 -27.36 -10.84
C ARG A 48 20.40 -27.45 -10.17
N GLU A 49 20.11 -28.57 -9.51
CA GLU A 49 18.83 -28.76 -8.81
C GLU A 49 18.63 -27.74 -7.69
N THR A 50 19.66 -27.49 -6.87
CA THR A 50 19.64 -26.47 -5.82
C THR A 50 19.44 -25.08 -6.40
N TRP A 51 20.09 -24.78 -7.52
CA TRP A 51 19.96 -23.50 -8.20
C TRP A 51 18.54 -23.29 -8.77
N ASP A 52 17.98 -24.29 -9.44
CA ASP A 52 16.61 -24.25 -9.96
C ASP A 52 15.60 -24.04 -8.83
N ALA A 53 15.80 -24.68 -7.68
CA ALA A 53 14.98 -24.48 -6.48
C ALA A 53 15.08 -23.05 -5.92
N GLN A 54 16.28 -22.45 -5.91
CA GLN A 54 16.46 -21.05 -5.50
C GLN A 54 15.77 -20.08 -6.46
N MET A 55 15.88 -20.30 -7.78
CA MET A 55 15.19 -19.49 -8.78
C MET A 55 13.66 -19.57 -8.63
N ALA A 56 13.12 -20.76 -8.36
CA ALA A 56 11.69 -20.96 -8.11
C ALA A 56 11.23 -20.26 -6.82
N ALA A 57 12.02 -20.35 -5.74
CA ALA A 57 11.73 -19.65 -4.49
C ALA A 57 11.76 -18.13 -4.66
N ALA A 58 12.77 -17.60 -5.36
CA ALA A 58 12.88 -16.16 -5.65
C ALA A 58 11.68 -15.67 -6.49
N ARG A 59 11.24 -16.47 -7.47
CA ARG A 59 10.04 -16.15 -8.25
C ARG A 59 8.78 -16.15 -7.40
N TYR A 60 8.60 -17.17 -6.57
CA TYR A 60 7.46 -17.26 -5.65
C TYR A 60 7.43 -16.07 -4.68
N MET A 61 8.57 -15.68 -4.13
CA MET A 61 8.70 -14.50 -3.27
C MET A 61 8.28 -13.23 -4.01
N TYR A 62 8.77 -13.03 -5.23
CA TYR A 62 8.38 -11.89 -6.06
C TYR A 62 6.85 -11.82 -6.23
N ASP A 63 6.23 -12.93 -6.64
CA ASP A 63 4.78 -12.97 -6.92
C ASP A 63 3.98 -12.62 -5.64
N ARG A 64 4.36 -13.16 -4.48
CA ARG A 64 3.70 -12.86 -3.18
C ARG A 64 3.91 -11.43 -2.71
N LEU A 65 5.09 -10.85 -2.93
CA LEU A 65 5.38 -9.47 -2.54
C LEU A 65 4.61 -8.47 -3.43
N VAL A 66 4.49 -8.76 -4.73
CA VAL A 66 3.66 -7.97 -5.66
C VAL A 66 2.19 -8.02 -5.27
N GLU A 67 1.66 -9.20 -4.94
CA GLU A 67 0.28 -9.35 -4.47
C GLU A 67 0.04 -8.53 -3.19
N GLY A 68 0.91 -8.67 -2.18
CA GLY A 68 0.80 -7.91 -0.94
C GLY A 68 0.92 -6.40 -1.15
N ARG A 69 1.77 -5.95 -2.09
CA ARG A 69 1.88 -4.54 -2.48
C ARG A 69 0.55 -4.02 -3.00
N ASP A 70 -0.05 -4.73 -3.95
CA ASP A 70 -1.29 -4.30 -4.62
C ASP A 70 -2.46 -4.23 -3.64
N GLU A 71 -2.58 -5.21 -2.74
CA GLU A 71 -3.58 -5.17 -1.66
C GLU A 71 -3.36 -3.99 -0.72
N THR A 72 -2.11 -3.75 -0.36
CA THR A 72 -1.72 -2.69 0.57
C THR A 72 -1.98 -1.29 -0.01
N ASP A 73 -1.64 -1.06 -1.27
CA ASP A 73 -1.99 0.16 -2.01
C ASP A 73 -3.51 0.33 -2.11
N SER A 74 -4.25 -0.74 -2.38
CA SER A 74 -5.71 -0.69 -2.39
C SER A 74 -6.29 -0.25 -1.04
N ILE A 75 -5.77 -0.75 0.08
CA ILE A 75 -6.21 -0.33 1.42
C ILE A 75 -5.89 1.16 1.64
N ALA A 76 -4.68 1.60 1.28
CA ALA A 76 -4.28 3.00 1.39
C ALA A 76 -5.26 3.94 0.65
N ARG A 77 -5.59 3.60 -0.60
CA ARG A 77 -6.53 4.37 -1.44
C ARG A 77 -7.93 4.43 -0.86
N VAL A 78 -8.44 3.32 -0.32
CA VAL A 78 -9.77 3.29 0.31
C VAL A 78 -9.81 4.20 1.54
N LEU A 79 -8.79 4.13 2.39
CA LEU A 79 -8.72 4.96 3.60
C LEU A 79 -8.62 6.46 3.27
N ASP A 80 -7.79 6.81 2.28
CA ASP A 80 -7.67 8.19 1.79
C ASP A 80 -8.97 8.69 1.16
N HIS A 81 -9.63 7.85 0.35
CA HIS A 81 -10.91 8.20 -0.25
C HIS A 81 -12.01 8.44 0.80
N VAL A 82 -12.14 7.55 1.78
CA VAL A 82 -13.11 7.70 2.86
C VAL A 82 -12.84 8.96 3.67
N ALA A 83 -11.56 9.26 3.98
CA ALA A 83 -11.19 10.50 4.67
C ALA A 83 -11.61 11.75 3.87
N LYS A 84 -11.37 11.77 2.55
CA LYS A 84 -11.78 12.88 1.67
C LYS A 84 -13.29 13.07 1.64
N VAL A 85 -14.06 11.99 1.45
CA VAL A 85 -15.53 12.06 1.43
C VAL A 85 -16.08 12.65 2.74
N TYR A 86 -15.53 12.23 3.88
CA TYR A 86 -15.94 12.78 5.16
C TYR A 86 -15.55 14.24 5.35
N GLN A 87 -14.39 14.65 4.85
CA GLN A 87 -13.95 16.05 4.90
C GLN A 87 -14.85 16.96 4.04
N GLU A 88 -15.24 16.49 2.86
CA GLU A 88 -16.18 17.19 1.98
C GLU A 88 -17.57 17.32 2.63
N GLN A 89 -18.06 16.25 3.28
CA GLN A 89 -19.32 16.31 4.01
C GLN A 89 -19.27 17.34 5.16
N ASP A 90 -18.19 17.36 5.95
CA ASP A 90 -18.02 18.32 7.04
C ASP A 90 -18.00 19.77 6.53
N GLN A 91 -17.28 20.03 5.43
CA GLN A 91 -17.26 21.36 4.79
C GLN A 91 -18.64 21.78 4.28
N ASN A 92 -19.38 20.86 3.66
CA ASN A 92 -20.74 21.14 3.20
C ASN A 92 -21.68 21.44 4.36
N PHE A 93 -21.58 20.71 5.48
CA PHE A 93 -22.35 21.00 6.68
C PHE A 93 -22.01 22.37 7.28
N ALA A 94 -20.72 22.72 7.36
CA ALA A 94 -20.26 24.01 7.86
C ALA A 94 -20.79 25.17 7.00
N ASN A 95 -20.76 25.03 5.66
CA ASN A 95 -21.28 26.05 4.76
C ASN A 95 -22.79 26.26 4.92
N VAL A 96 -23.58 25.19 5.03
CA VAL A 96 -25.03 25.29 5.28
C VAL A 96 -25.34 25.96 6.62
N LEU A 97 -24.56 25.67 7.66
CA LEU A 97 -24.71 26.35 8.96
C LEU A 97 -24.44 27.86 8.86
N ILE A 98 -23.39 28.27 8.12
CA ILE A 98 -23.08 29.68 7.88
C ILE A 98 -24.21 30.37 7.11
N GLU A 99 -24.76 29.73 6.08
CA GLU A 99 -25.89 30.28 5.32
C GLU A 99 -27.13 30.44 6.22
N LEU A 100 -27.44 29.44 7.05
CA LEU A 100 -28.55 29.52 8.00
C LEU A 100 -28.33 30.60 9.07
N GLU A 101 -27.12 30.83 9.55
CA GLU A 101 -26.83 31.92 10.51
C GLU A 101 -26.84 33.31 9.86
N ALA A 102 -26.55 33.42 8.55
CA ALA A 102 -26.55 34.68 7.82
C ALA A 102 -27.96 35.15 7.42
N ASP A 103 -28.91 34.23 7.33
CA ASP A 103 -30.32 34.50 7.00
C ASP A 103 -31.19 34.90 8.21
N TYR A 104 -30.62 34.96 9.42
CA TYR A 104 -31.25 35.43 10.67
C TYR A 104 -30.65 36.76 11.17
#